data_AF-A0A5F0D4S8-F1
#
_entry.id   AF-A0A5F0D4S8-F1
#
_cell.length_a   1.000
_cell.length_b   1.000
_cell.length_c   1.000
_cell.angle_alpha   90.00
_cell.angle_beta   90.00
_cell.angle_gamma   90.00
#
_symmetry.space_group_name_H-M   'P 1'
#
loop_
_entity.id
_entity.type
_entity.pdbx_description
1 polymer ?
#
loop_
_entity_poly.entity_id
_entity_poly.type
_entity_poly.pdbx_seq_one_letter_code
_entity_poly.pdbx_strand_id
1 'polypeptide(L)'
;MMDDEYWDTYPETLTTADVAKILRVGKPAVFARLQSGIIPAHQVVGSWIIFKAEVRAWLASTSNQAPDGPPAPVDVLATYGDELSFRDLMVLFDKTKPTIYRWLQTGEIPAYHVGIRWIIHKTQLRQRLRETSNQRGHDE
;
A
#
# COMPACT_ATOMS: atom_id res chain seq x y z
N MET A 1 -17.14 -0.48 16.33
CA MET A 1 -17.47 0.75 15.57
C MET A 1 -16.48 1.90 15.83
N MET A 2 -15.50 1.79 16.74
CA MET A 2 -14.50 2.85 16.96
C MET A 2 -13.24 2.74 16.09
N ASP A 3 -13.00 1.60 15.43
CA ASP A 3 -11.82 1.41 14.60
C ASP A 3 -11.90 2.21 13.29
N ASP A 4 -13.03 2.20 12.59
CA ASP A 4 -13.17 2.83 11.27
C ASP A 4 -12.94 4.34 11.30
N GLU A 5 -13.44 5.04 12.31
CA GLU A 5 -13.28 6.49 12.48
C GLU A 5 -11.84 6.87 12.86
N TYR A 6 -11.16 6.04 13.66
CA TYR A 6 -9.73 6.19 13.94
C TYR A 6 -8.90 6.05 12.66
N TRP A 7 -9.19 5.02 11.85
CA TRP A 7 -8.49 4.80 10.59
C TRP A 7 -8.80 5.89 9.56
N ASP A 8 -9.99 6.50 9.55
CA ASP A 8 -10.35 7.59 8.64
C ASP A 8 -9.47 8.84 8.79
N THR A 9 -8.93 9.08 9.99
CA THR A 9 -7.97 10.17 10.22
C THR A 9 -6.63 10.00 9.50
N TYR A 10 -6.33 8.78 9.01
CA TYR A 10 -5.10 8.48 8.31
C TYR A 10 -5.31 8.38 6.79
N PRO A 11 -4.34 8.90 6.00
CA PRO A 11 -4.34 8.73 4.55
C PRO A 11 -4.28 7.25 4.14
N GLU A 12 -4.65 6.97 2.89
CA GLU A 12 -4.64 5.60 2.34
C GLU A 12 -3.25 4.96 2.38
N THR A 13 -2.19 5.77 2.25
CA THR A 13 -0.81 5.35 2.51
C THR A 13 -0.26 5.95 3.78
N LEU A 14 0.18 5.08 4.67
CA LEU A 14 0.79 5.42 5.94
C LEU A 14 2.28 5.65 5.77
N THR A 15 2.83 6.61 6.49
CA THR A 15 4.28 6.74 6.64
C THR A 15 4.78 5.81 7.74
N THR A 16 6.10 5.57 7.78
CA THR A 16 6.72 4.84 8.90
C THR A 16 6.47 5.51 10.25
N ALA A 17 6.27 6.83 10.28
CA ALA A 17 5.91 7.56 11.48
C ALA A 17 4.47 7.29 11.93
N ASP A 18 3.53 7.16 10.98
CA ASP A 18 2.14 6.81 11.29
C ASP A 18 2.04 5.39 11.82
N VAL A 19 2.71 4.45 11.15
CA VAL A 19 2.78 3.04 11.59
C VAL A 19 3.42 2.93 12.98
N ALA A 20 4.46 3.72 13.26
CA ALA A 20 5.08 3.77 14.59
C ALA A 20 4.10 4.25 15.67
N LYS A 21 3.27 5.25 15.37
CA LYS A 21 2.22 5.74 16.28
C LYS A 21 1.13 4.68 16.49
N ILE A 22 0.65 4.05 15.41
CA ILE A 22 -0.40 3.02 15.45
C ILE A 22 0.06 1.82 16.29
N LEU A 23 1.26 1.32 16.02
CA LEU A 23 1.83 0.19 16.76
C LEU A 23 2.39 0.55 18.14
N ARG A 24 2.44 1.85 18.48
CA ARG A 24 3.12 2.38 19.67
C ARG A 24 4.55 1.85 19.85
N VAL A 25 5.28 1.70 18.75
CA VAL A 25 6.69 1.27 18.73
C VAL A 25 7.58 2.36 18.15
N GLY A 26 8.88 2.27 18.38
CA GLY A 26 9.84 3.19 17.77
C GLY A 26 9.91 3.03 16.24
N LYS A 27 10.15 4.14 15.52
CA LYS A 27 10.47 4.14 14.08
C LYS A 27 11.52 3.09 13.65
N PRO A 28 12.64 2.86 14.40
CA PRO A 28 13.60 1.82 14.02
C PRO A 28 13.01 0.40 14.08
N ALA A 29 12.11 0.14 15.03
CA ALA A 29 11.43 -1.16 15.12
C ALA A 29 10.46 -1.37 13.94
N VAL A 30 9.74 -0.32 13.52
CA VAL A 30 8.93 -0.37 12.29
C VAL A 30 9.80 -0.65 11.07
N PHE A 31 10.93 0.04 10.94
CA PHE A 31 11.84 -0.16 9.81
C PHE A 31 12.40 -1.58 9.76
N ALA A 32 12.85 -2.12 10.89
CA ALA A 32 13.30 -3.51 10.99
C ALA A 32 12.20 -4.50 10.60
N ARG A 33 10.95 -4.25 11.02
CA ARG A 33 9.79 -5.09 10.65
C ARG A 33 9.41 -4.98 9.17
N LEU A 34 9.54 -3.80 8.58
CA LEU A 34 9.34 -3.60 7.13
C LEU A 34 10.40 -4.36 6.32
N GLN A 35 11.66 -4.28 6.73
CA GLN A 35 12.76 -5.03 6.10
C GLN A 35 12.60 -6.54 6.29
N SER A 36 12.12 -6.98 7.45
CA SER A 36 11.89 -8.39 7.75
C SER A 36 10.63 -8.96 7.08
N GLY A 37 9.81 -8.13 6.41
CA GLY A 37 8.54 -8.58 5.84
C GLY A 37 7.46 -8.89 6.89
N ILE A 38 7.60 -8.41 8.12
CA ILE A 38 6.58 -8.57 9.17
C ILE A 38 5.42 -7.61 8.95
N ILE A 39 5.72 -6.37 8.55
CA ILE A 39 4.70 -5.34 8.24
C ILE A 39 4.53 -5.31 6.71
N PRO A 40 3.28 -5.36 6.20
CA PRO A 40 3.02 -5.28 4.78
C PRO A 40 3.45 -3.92 4.23
N ALA A 41 4.33 -3.96 3.24
CA ALA A 41 4.80 -2.78 2.54
C ALA A 41 5.28 -3.11 1.13
N HIS A 42 5.20 -2.10 0.29
CA HIS A 42 5.52 -2.14 -1.12
C HIS A 42 6.77 -1.30 -1.38
N GLN A 43 7.79 -1.88 -1.97
CA GLN A 43 9.01 -1.14 -2.32
C GLN A 43 8.92 -0.63 -3.75
N VAL A 44 8.81 0.70 -3.92
CA VAL A 44 8.74 1.36 -5.23
C VAL A 44 9.90 2.35 -5.34
N VAL A 45 10.85 2.11 -6.25
CA VAL A 45 12.04 2.95 -6.49
C VAL A 45 12.77 3.33 -5.19
N GLY A 46 13.05 2.32 -4.35
CA GLY A 46 13.75 2.51 -3.07
C GLY A 46 12.95 3.23 -1.96
N SER A 47 11.67 3.52 -2.20
CA SER A 47 10.75 4.04 -1.18
C SER A 47 9.76 2.98 -0.74
N TRP A 48 9.55 2.87 0.58
CA TRP A 48 8.51 2.02 1.15
C TRP A 48 7.16 2.72 1.11
N ILE A 49 6.18 2.05 0.54
CA ILE A 49 4.78 2.45 0.46
C ILE A 49 4.00 1.48 1.34
N ILE A 50 3.32 2.00 2.35
CA ILE A 50 2.60 1.18 3.33
C ILE A 50 1.13 1.53 3.19
N PHE A 51 0.28 0.58 2.81
CA PHE A 51 -1.15 0.85 2.68
C PHE A 51 -1.88 0.65 4.00
N LYS A 52 -2.75 1.60 4.34
CA LYS A 52 -3.61 1.55 5.52
C LYS A 52 -4.43 0.26 5.57
N ALA A 53 -5.02 -0.11 4.44
CA ALA A 53 -5.90 -1.26 4.37
C ALA A 53 -5.13 -2.58 4.62
N GLU A 54 -3.90 -2.69 4.13
CA GLU A 54 -3.05 -3.86 4.41
C GLU A 54 -2.62 -3.92 5.88
N VAL A 55 -2.16 -2.80 6.44
CA VAL A 55 -1.78 -2.74 7.87
C VAL A 55 -2.97 -3.08 8.75
N ARG A 56 -4.17 -2.60 8.41
CA ARG A 56 -5.41 -2.93 9.12
C ARG A 56 -5.72 -4.42 9.09
N ALA A 57 -5.62 -5.08 7.93
CA ALA A 57 -5.86 -6.52 7.85
C ALA A 57 -4.77 -7.36 8.49
N TRP A 58 -3.51 -6.94 8.39
CA TRP A 58 -2.41 -7.59 9.09
C TRP A 58 -2.57 -7.47 10.61
N LEU A 59 -2.96 -6.30 11.13
CA LEU A 59 -3.30 -6.11 12.55
C LEU A 59 -4.48 -6.99 12.96
N ALA A 60 -5.52 -7.07 12.13
CA ALA A 60 -6.66 -7.95 12.39
C ALA A 60 -6.25 -9.43 12.43
N SER A 61 -5.30 -9.84 11.58
CA SER A 61 -4.77 -11.22 11.52
C SER A 61 -3.83 -11.55 12.68
N THR A 62 -3.06 -10.57 13.16
CA THR A 62 -2.20 -10.70 14.36
C THR A 62 -3.01 -10.61 15.65
N SER A 63 -4.21 -10.05 15.62
CA SER A 63 -5.06 -9.93 16.79
C SER A 63 -5.62 -11.29 17.21
N ASN A 64 -5.65 -11.54 18.52
CA ASN A 64 -6.20 -12.77 19.12
C ASN A 64 -7.73 -12.94 18.92
N GLN A 65 -8.36 -12.05 18.15
CA GLN A 65 -9.77 -12.13 17.75
C GLN A 65 -9.95 -12.46 16.26
N ALA A 66 -8.88 -12.87 15.56
CA ALA A 66 -8.97 -13.25 14.17
C ALA A 66 -10.06 -14.33 13.98
N PRO A 67 -11.05 -14.11 13.09
CA PRO A 67 -11.91 -15.21 12.67
C PRO A 67 -11.03 -16.28 12.00
N ASP A 68 -11.27 -17.55 12.33
CA ASP A 68 -10.61 -18.72 11.77
C ASP A 68 -10.83 -18.75 10.24
N GLY A 69 -9.94 -18.10 9.50
CA GLY A 69 -10.07 -17.92 8.07
C GLY A 69 -8.82 -17.26 7.49
N PRO A 70 -8.36 -17.68 6.30
CA PRO A 70 -7.18 -17.09 5.67
C PRO A 70 -7.37 -15.58 5.53
N PRO A 71 -6.31 -14.76 5.75
CA PRO A 71 -6.39 -13.32 5.68
C PRO A 71 -6.98 -12.93 4.32
N ALA A 72 -8.18 -12.33 4.34
CA ALA A 72 -8.84 -11.92 3.11
C ALA A 72 -7.88 -10.98 2.35
N PRO A 73 -7.62 -11.23 1.06
CA PRO A 73 -6.72 -10.39 0.28
C PRO A 73 -7.31 -8.97 0.24
N VAL A 74 -6.67 -8.05 0.93
CA VAL A 74 -7.12 -6.66 0.95
C VAL A 74 -6.83 -6.03 -0.40
N ASP A 75 -7.90 -5.68 -1.10
CA ASP A 75 -7.79 -4.95 -2.36
C ASP A 75 -7.79 -3.45 -2.05
N VAL A 76 -6.58 -2.87 -1.94
CA VAL A 76 -6.40 -1.41 -1.75
C VAL A 76 -7.01 -0.59 -2.89
N LEU A 77 -7.25 -1.23 -4.04
CA LEU A 77 -7.83 -0.61 -5.21
C LEU A 77 -9.37 -0.81 -5.27
N ALA A 78 -9.99 -1.42 -4.25
CA ALA A 78 -11.43 -1.75 -4.27
C ALA A 78 -12.31 -0.53 -4.55
N THR A 79 -11.99 0.61 -3.94
CA THR A 79 -12.69 1.90 -4.09
C THR A 79 -12.44 2.58 -5.44
N TYR A 80 -11.38 2.17 -6.14
CA TYR A 80 -11.00 2.74 -7.43
C TYR A 80 -11.66 1.99 -8.59
N GLY A 81 -11.96 2.74 -9.66
CA GLY A 81 -12.46 2.20 -10.92
C GLY A 81 -11.43 1.30 -11.62
N ASP A 82 -11.82 0.71 -12.77
CA ASP A 82 -10.92 -0.13 -13.56
C ASP A 82 -9.72 0.67 -14.13
N GLU A 83 -9.94 1.95 -14.41
CA GLU A 83 -8.95 2.88 -14.92
C GLU A 83 -8.64 3.97 -13.88
N LEU A 84 -7.39 4.03 -13.45
CA LEU A 84 -6.87 5.05 -12.54
C LEU A 84 -6.10 6.10 -13.34
N SER A 85 -6.25 7.37 -12.97
CA SER A 85 -5.44 8.47 -13.51
C SER A 85 -4.21 8.72 -12.63
N PHE A 86 -3.27 9.53 -13.13
CA PHE A 86 -2.12 9.95 -12.32
C PHE A 86 -2.52 10.63 -11.00
N ARG A 87 -3.69 11.29 -10.95
CA ARG A 87 -4.21 11.93 -9.73
C ARG A 87 -4.59 10.90 -8.68
N ASP A 88 -5.25 9.81 -9.11
CA ASP A 88 -5.58 8.69 -8.24
C ASP A 88 -4.31 8.06 -7.68
N LEU A 89 -3.26 7.89 -8.51
CA LEU A 89 -1.95 7.45 -8.04
C LEU A 89 -1.33 8.42 -7.01
N MET A 90 -1.48 9.73 -7.18
CA MET A 90 -0.95 10.69 -6.22
C MET A 90 -1.59 10.53 -4.84
N VAL A 91 -2.91 10.32 -4.80
CA VAL A 91 -3.66 10.08 -3.55
C VAL A 91 -3.32 8.70 -3.00
N LEU A 92 -3.39 7.67 -3.84
CA LEU A 92 -3.15 6.28 -3.47
C LEU A 92 -1.75 6.07 -2.92
N PHE A 93 -0.71 6.67 -3.51
CA PHE A 93 0.67 6.51 -3.08
C PHE A 93 1.14 7.60 -2.09
N ASP A 94 0.30 8.61 -1.82
CA ASP A 94 0.66 9.87 -1.15
C ASP A 94 2.01 10.40 -1.68
N LYS A 95 2.10 10.53 -3.01
CA LYS A 95 3.29 11.03 -3.69
C LYS A 95 2.99 12.26 -4.52
N THR A 96 4.03 13.08 -4.66
CA THR A 96 3.97 14.27 -5.49
C THR A 96 3.89 13.91 -6.98
N LYS A 97 3.27 14.79 -7.76
CA LYS A 97 3.18 14.69 -9.22
C LYS A 97 4.52 14.34 -9.91
N PRO A 98 5.66 15.00 -9.63
CA PRO A 98 6.92 14.67 -10.29
C PRO A 98 7.40 13.25 -9.98
N THR A 99 7.18 12.75 -8.76
CA THR A 99 7.51 11.35 -8.40
C THR A 99 6.66 10.36 -9.19
N ILE A 100 5.34 10.57 -9.23
CA ILE A 100 4.42 9.72 -10.00
C ILE A 100 4.79 9.77 -11.49
N TYR A 101 4.99 10.94 -12.06
CA TYR A 101 5.40 11.07 -13.46
C TYR A 101 6.71 10.34 -13.75
N ARG A 102 7.71 10.44 -12.85
CA ARG A 102 8.96 9.68 -12.98
C ARG A 102 8.67 8.18 -13.02
N TRP A 103 7.85 7.66 -12.12
CA TRP A 103 7.52 6.23 -12.08
C TRP A 103 6.77 5.75 -13.32
N LEU A 104 5.88 6.58 -13.85
CA LEU A 104 5.17 6.30 -15.11
C LEU A 104 6.15 6.31 -16.31
N GLN A 105 7.10 7.25 -16.32
CA GLN A 105 8.12 7.36 -17.37
C GLN A 105 9.16 6.23 -17.32
N THR A 106 9.55 5.79 -16.13
CA THR A 106 10.53 4.70 -15.95
C THR A 106 9.91 3.31 -16.08
N GLY A 107 8.58 3.19 -16.13
CA GLY A 107 7.87 1.91 -16.20
C GLY A 107 7.80 1.14 -14.87
N GLU A 108 8.05 1.83 -13.77
CA GLU A 108 7.95 1.27 -12.42
C GLU A 108 6.51 0.99 -12.03
N ILE A 109 5.60 1.87 -12.48
CA ILE A 109 4.16 1.64 -12.44
C ILE A 109 3.67 1.41 -13.87
N PRO A 110 2.99 0.27 -14.15
CA PRO A 110 2.43 -0.01 -15.47
C PRO A 110 1.36 1.02 -15.79
N ALA A 111 1.57 1.78 -16.86
CA ALA A 111 0.66 2.81 -17.32
C ALA A 111 0.67 2.94 -18.84
N TYR A 112 -0.48 3.31 -19.38
CA TYR A 112 -0.71 3.49 -20.81
C TYR A 112 -0.82 4.98 -21.09
N HIS A 113 0.02 5.45 -22.01
CA HIS A 113 -0.05 6.83 -22.46
C HIS A 113 -1.01 6.93 -23.66
N VAL A 114 -2.27 7.26 -23.38
CA VAL A 114 -3.30 7.41 -24.42
C VAL A 114 -3.45 8.91 -24.72
N GLY A 115 -2.82 9.34 -25.81
CA GLY A 115 -2.82 10.73 -26.26
C GLY A 115 -2.02 11.65 -25.34
N ILE A 116 -2.71 12.36 -24.44
CA ILE A 116 -2.11 13.31 -23.47
C ILE A 116 -2.28 12.88 -22.01
N ARG A 117 -2.88 11.70 -21.77
CA ARG A 117 -3.20 11.22 -20.42
C ARG A 117 -2.56 9.86 -20.17
N TRP A 118 -2.13 9.67 -18.93
CA TRP A 118 -1.71 8.39 -18.40
C TRP A 118 -2.91 7.66 -17.81
N ILE A 119 -3.17 6.45 -18.29
CA ILE A 119 -4.22 5.55 -17.85
C ILE A 119 -3.56 4.33 -17.20
N ILE A 120 -3.98 3.99 -16.00
CA ILE A 120 -3.43 2.88 -15.22
C ILE A 120 -4.54 1.88 -14.98
N HIS A 121 -4.37 0.66 -15.52
CA HIS A 121 -5.35 -0.38 -15.29
C HIS A 121 -5.19 -0.95 -13.87
N LYS A 122 -6.29 -0.97 -13.12
CA LYS A 122 -6.38 -1.54 -11.77
C LYS A 122 -5.78 -2.92 -11.68
N THR A 123 -6.08 -3.79 -12.65
CA THR A 123 -5.56 -5.17 -12.67
C THR A 123 -4.03 -5.22 -12.75
N GLN A 124 -3.41 -4.38 -13.59
CA GLN A 124 -1.95 -4.33 -13.73
C GLN A 124 -1.28 -3.67 -12.54
N LEU A 125 -1.88 -2.60 -12.01
CA LEU A 125 -1.41 -1.96 -10.79
C LEU A 125 -1.44 -2.95 -9.62
N ARG A 126 -2.54 -3.70 -9.47
CA ARG A 126 -2.68 -4.74 -8.44
C ARG A 126 -1.60 -5.81 -8.59
N GLN A 127 -1.33 -6.26 -9.81
CA GLN A 127 -0.28 -7.23 -10.07
C GLN A 127 1.10 -6.67 -9.69
N ARG A 128 1.41 -5.45 -10.13
CA ARG A 128 2.69 -4.80 -9.83
C ARG A 128 2.88 -4.55 -8.33
N LEU A 129 1.82 -4.17 -7.62
CA LEU A 129 1.82 -4.07 -6.17
C LEU A 129 2.15 -5.43 -5.54
N ARG A 130 1.42 -6.49 -5.91
CA ARG A 130 1.75 -7.85 -5.44
C ARG A 130 3.21 -8.23 -5.72
N GLU A 131 3.77 -7.81 -6.85
CA GLU A 131 5.16 -8.11 -7.20
C GLU A 131 6.19 -7.37 -6.34
N THR A 132 5.88 -6.13 -5.95
CA THR A 132 6.75 -5.23 -5.16
C THR A 132 6.52 -5.34 -3.65
N SER A 133 5.55 -6.15 -3.23
CA SER A 133 5.23 -6.40 -1.82
C SER A 133 6.32 -7.23 -1.14
N ASN A 134 6.72 -6.82 0.06
CA ASN A 134 7.63 -7.58 0.94
C ASN A 134 6.96 -8.82 1.58
N GLN A 135 5.65 -8.98 1.42
CA GLN A 135 4.90 -10.12 1.97
C GLN A 135 5.00 -11.39 1.10
N ARG A 136 5.68 -11.33 -0.06
CA ARG A 136 5.84 -12.48 -0.98
C ARG A 136 6.68 -13.64 -0.41
N GLY A 137 7.29 -13.48 0.77
CA GLY A 137 8.21 -14.45 1.37
C GLY A 137 7.68 -15.22 2.58
N HIS A 138 6.39 -15.12 2.94
CA HIS A 138 5.82 -15.88 4.06
C HIS A 138 4.94 -17.05 3.59
N ASP A 139 5.43 -17.78 2.59
CA ASP A 139 4.92 -19.11 2.21
C ASP A 139 6.13 -20.06 2.19
N GLU A 140 6.56 -20.49 3.38
CA GLU A 140 7.38 -21.69 3.58
C GLU A 140 6.97 -22.37 4.90
#